data_AF-A0A2N2MP66-F1
#
_entry.id   AF-A0A2N2MP66-F1
#
_cell.length_a   1.000
_cell.length_b   1.000
_cell.length_c   1.000
_cell.angle_alpha   90.00
_cell.angle_beta   90.00
_cell.angle_gamma   90.00
#
_symmetry.space_group_name_H-M   'P 1'
#
loop_
_entity.id
_entity.type
_entity.pdbx_description
1 polymer ?
#
loop_
_entity_poly.entity_id
_entity_poly.type
_entity_poly.pdbx_seq_one_letter_code
_entity_poly.pdbx_strand_id
1 'polypeptide(L)'
;KGWDFWFIALILGSLAFINTWDFPIYVGLFSLVVTYMRFKEFGWKAERIWDFLKSGLMVGVTGVILFLPFYLGFSSQAGGLLPSLEFMTKGIHFWVFFGALLIPIVIWLGFQLWQNRNVKALLVGLRFALLLFIGLFAASLLFGIIIYSLGNTGSSMSASSNSFLTVLGQKMQMAYSAFANDVHRTTDVGVVLQAALLRRLNAPGTWITLLLMLAGTWALLGRVKADKSELSNIPLVNEQNTDHNTITIRPFIAIILLFGIALSAFPEFFYLRDQFGSRMNTIFKFYFQAWILWGIVAAYASVELFTRLKGMKSALFTLIMMLTIVGGLAYPVVMLGNKTNNFKPVTFTLDGNEYLARNSADDYAAMQWLNEQPLGVVTEAVGGSYSDYGRVSTRTGMPTVLGWPGHEGQWRGGYTEVGSREMDIKEIYTSTDWILVSSLIERYNIRYIYFGPLEVSTYNADGALFAANFPLVYQNNGVSIYEVPGNGGEVTP
;
A
#
# COMPACT_ATOMS: atom_id res chain seq x y z
N LYS A 1 -27.90 -14.45 19.93
CA LYS A 1 -26.70 -14.74 20.74
C LYS A 1 -25.68 -15.67 20.07
N GLY A 2 -26.04 -16.43 19.01
CA GLY A 2 -25.09 -17.28 18.28
C GLY A 2 -24.56 -16.73 16.95
N TRP A 3 -25.17 -15.67 16.40
CA TRP A 3 -24.83 -15.15 15.07
C TRP A 3 -23.75 -14.06 15.07
N ASP A 4 -23.55 -13.38 16.21
CA ASP A 4 -22.66 -12.23 16.30
C ASP A 4 -21.22 -12.58 15.88
N PHE A 5 -20.72 -13.75 16.30
CA PHE A 5 -19.39 -14.24 15.88
C PHE A 5 -19.31 -14.45 14.37
N TRP A 6 -20.29 -15.15 13.79
CA TRP A 6 -20.33 -15.42 12.35
C TRP A 6 -20.44 -14.14 11.54
N PHE A 7 -21.24 -13.19 12.01
CA PHE A 7 -21.38 -11.88 11.37
C PHE A 7 -20.09 -11.07 11.45
N ILE A 8 -19.39 -11.08 12.60
CA ILE A 8 -18.07 -10.45 12.74
C ILE A 8 -17.04 -11.10 11.82
N ALA A 9 -17.00 -12.44 11.77
CA ALA A 9 -16.08 -13.18 10.90
C ALA A 9 -16.39 -12.94 9.41
N LEU A 10 -17.66 -12.81 9.04
CA LEU A 10 -18.09 -12.47 7.68
C LEU A 10 -17.65 -11.04 7.31
N ILE A 11 -17.92 -10.05 8.16
CA ILE A 11 -17.51 -8.66 7.92
C ILE A 11 -16.00 -8.55 7.81
N LEU A 12 -15.27 -9.06 8.80
CA LEU A 12 -13.81 -8.97 8.81
C LEU A 12 -13.20 -9.81 7.68
N GLY A 13 -13.73 -11.00 7.42
CA GLY A 13 -13.32 -11.84 6.28
C GLY A 13 -13.51 -11.15 4.93
N SER A 14 -14.58 -10.37 4.76
CA SER A 14 -14.83 -9.62 3.51
C SER A 14 -13.74 -8.60 3.18
N LEU A 15 -13.02 -8.12 4.19
CA LEU A 15 -11.89 -7.22 3.99
C LEU A 15 -10.78 -7.89 3.19
N ALA A 16 -10.61 -9.21 3.26
CA ALA A 16 -9.59 -9.89 2.47
C ALA A 16 -9.83 -9.79 0.96
N PHE A 17 -11.11 -9.83 0.57
CA PHE A 17 -11.58 -9.67 -0.80
C PHE A 17 -11.50 -8.20 -1.26
N ILE A 18 -11.92 -7.26 -0.41
CA ILE A 18 -11.92 -5.82 -0.74
C ILE A 18 -10.49 -5.26 -0.79
N ASN A 19 -9.68 -5.56 0.23
CA ASN A 19 -8.28 -5.17 0.34
C ASN A 19 -7.56 -6.10 1.32
N THR A 20 -6.79 -7.05 0.77
CA THR A 20 -6.12 -8.11 1.53
C THR A 20 -5.25 -7.61 2.69
N TRP A 21 -4.72 -6.39 2.63
CA TRP A 21 -3.91 -5.79 3.70
C TRP A 21 -4.73 -5.34 4.91
N ASP A 22 -5.99 -4.98 4.69
CA ASP A 22 -6.86 -4.47 5.76
C ASP A 22 -7.30 -5.64 6.67
N PHE A 23 -7.49 -6.83 6.10
CA PHE A 23 -7.91 -8.01 6.85
C PHE A 23 -7.11 -8.27 8.14
N PRO A 24 -5.78 -8.49 8.10
CA PRO A 24 -5.02 -8.75 9.33
C PRO A 24 -4.99 -7.55 10.28
N ILE A 25 -5.04 -6.32 9.76
CA ILE A 25 -5.02 -5.09 10.56
C ILE A 25 -6.32 -4.97 11.38
N TYR A 26 -7.48 -5.14 10.74
CA TYR A 26 -8.77 -5.00 11.40
C TYR A 26 -9.13 -6.21 12.27
N VAL A 27 -8.70 -7.42 11.92
CA VAL A 27 -8.74 -8.57 12.83
C VAL A 27 -7.89 -8.30 14.06
N GLY A 28 -6.67 -7.77 13.89
CA GLY A 28 -5.81 -7.36 15.01
C GLY A 28 -6.44 -6.29 15.88
N LEU A 29 -7.05 -5.26 15.29
CA LEU A 29 -7.76 -4.21 16.03
C LEU A 29 -8.94 -4.78 16.83
N PHE A 30 -9.74 -5.65 16.23
CA PHE A 30 -10.84 -6.33 16.91
C PHE A 30 -10.34 -7.15 18.11
N SER A 31 -9.28 -7.95 17.91
CA SER A 31 -8.65 -8.72 18.98
C SER A 31 -8.09 -7.84 20.09
N LEU A 32 -7.52 -6.68 19.77
CA LEU A 32 -7.08 -5.71 20.78
C LEU A 32 -8.24 -5.20 21.63
N VAL A 33 -9.39 -4.90 21.02
CA VAL A 33 -10.60 -4.47 21.73
C VAL A 33 -11.12 -5.58 22.64
N VAL A 34 -11.21 -6.82 22.14
CA VAL A 34 -11.62 -7.98 22.95
C VAL A 34 -10.68 -8.16 24.15
N THR A 35 -9.38 -8.14 23.93
CA THR A 35 -8.37 -8.25 24.99
C THR A 35 -8.45 -7.10 25.99
N TYR A 36 -8.72 -5.88 25.53
CA TYR A 36 -8.92 -4.73 26.41
C TYR A 36 -10.16 -4.88 27.30
N MET A 37 -11.27 -5.38 26.75
CA MET A 37 -12.48 -5.65 27.53
C MET A 37 -12.21 -6.71 28.60
N ARG A 38 -11.49 -7.78 28.25
CA ARG A 38 -11.04 -8.81 29.20
C ARG A 38 -10.10 -8.25 30.27
N PHE A 39 -9.17 -7.37 29.88
CA PHE A 39 -8.31 -6.66 30.84
C PHE A 39 -9.11 -5.78 31.80
N LYS A 40 -10.16 -5.10 31.32
CA LYS A 40 -11.03 -4.28 32.18
C LYS A 40 -11.76 -5.09 33.24
N GLU A 41 -12.22 -6.28 32.86
CA GLU A 41 -13.00 -7.21 33.68
C GLU A 41 -12.12 -8.00 34.66
N PHE A 42 -10.97 -8.53 34.19
CA PHE A 42 -10.15 -9.48 34.96
C PHE A 42 -8.74 -8.98 35.33
N GLY A 43 -8.37 -7.77 34.91
CA GLY A 43 -7.03 -7.20 35.10
C GLY A 43 -5.97 -7.74 34.13
N TRP A 44 -4.73 -7.27 34.29
CA TRP A 44 -3.61 -7.71 33.45
C TRP A 44 -3.00 -9.01 33.97
N LYS A 45 -2.99 -10.03 33.11
CA LYS A 45 -2.31 -11.33 33.28
C LYS A 45 -1.67 -11.72 31.94
N ALA A 46 -0.63 -12.54 31.96
CA ALA A 46 0.01 -13.04 30.73
C ALA A 46 -0.99 -13.76 29.79
N GLU A 47 -2.03 -14.38 30.36
CA GLU A 47 -3.17 -14.97 29.64
C GLU A 47 -3.87 -14.00 28.67
N ARG A 48 -3.82 -12.68 28.89
CA ARG A 48 -4.44 -11.70 27.98
C ARG A 48 -3.78 -11.69 26.60
N ILE A 49 -2.51 -12.09 26.51
CA ILE A 49 -1.84 -12.34 25.23
C ILE A 49 -2.51 -13.50 24.50
N TRP A 50 -2.90 -14.55 25.24
CA TRP A 50 -3.63 -15.69 24.68
C TRP A 50 -5.04 -15.31 24.23
N ASP A 51 -5.75 -14.44 24.96
CA ASP A 51 -7.05 -13.92 24.53
C ASP A 51 -6.95 -13.20 23.17
N PHE A 52 -5.90 -12.40 22.97
CA PHE A 52 -5.61 -11.72 21.71
C PHE A 52 -5.36 -12.72 20.57
N LEU A 53 -4.46 -13.68 20.80
CA LEU A 53 -4.11 -14.69 19.80
C LEU A 53 -5.30 -15.58 19.45
N LYS A 54 -6.05 -16.03 20.45
CA LYS A 54 -7.22 -16.89 20.27
C LYS A 54 -8.33 -16.18 19.50
N SER A 55 -8.66 -14.94 19.86
CA SER A 55 -9.68 -14.16 19.14
C SER A 55 -9.24 -13.88 17.70
N GLY A 56 -7.98 -13.51 17.49
CA GLY A 56 -7.43 -13.29 16.16
C GLY A 56 -7.44 -14.55 15.29
N LEU A 57 -7.03 -15.69 15.85
CA LEU A 57 -7.04 -16.97 15.14
C LEU A 57 -8.46 -17.43 14.82
N MET A 58 -9.39 -17.35 15.78
CA MET A 58 -10.78 -17.76 15.56
C MET A 58 -11.45 -16.93 14.48
N VAL A 59 -11.37 -15.61 14.57
CA VAL A 59 -11.98 -14.70 13.58
C VAL A 59 -11.25 -14.78 12.24
N GLY A 60 -9.92 -14.80 12.26
CA GLY A 60 -9.10 -14.86 11.05
C GLY A 60 -9.31 -16.16 10.26
N VAL A 61 -9.22 -17.32 10.92
CA VAL A 61 -9.43 -18.61 10.25
C VAL A 61 -10.87 -18.73 9.74
N THR A 62 -11.86 -18.32 10.54
CA THR A 62 -13.26 -18.36 10.11
C THR A 62 -13.50 -17.41 8.92
N GLY A 63 -12.92 -16.21 8.95
CA GLY A 63 -12.98 -15.27 7.82
C GLY A 63 -12.37 -15.86 6.55
N VAL A 64 -11.21 -16.52 6.65
CA VAL A 64 -10.58 -17.20 5.51
C VAL A 64 -11.47 -18.31 4.96
N ILE A 65 -12.08 -19.13 5.84
CA ILE A 65 -12.99 -20.21 5.43
C ILE A 65 -14.21 -19.66 4.70
N LEU A 66 -14.83 -18.59 5.22
CA LEU A 66 -16.01 -17.96 4.60
C LEU A 66 -15.72 -17.38 3.21
N PHE A 67 -14.48 -16.96 2.96
CA PHE A 67 -14.03 -16.40 1.68
C PHE A 67 -13.13 -17.36 0.90
N LEU A 68 -13.17 -18.66 1.21
CA LEU A 68 -12.36 -19.67 0.53
C LEU A 68 -12.54 -19.66 -1.00
N PRO A 69 -13.76 -19.49 -1.58
CA PRO A 69 -13.91 -19.41 -3.04
C PRO A 69 -13.07 -18.31 -3.69
N PHE A 70 -12.91 -17.15 -3.02
CA PHE A 70 -12.02 -16.09 -3.48
C PHE A 70 -10.56 -16.54 -3.42
N TYR A 71 -10.13 -17.11 -2.30
CA TYR A 71 -8.74 -17.54 -2.12
C TYR A 71 -8.31 -18.66 -3.07
N LEU A 72 -9.24 -19.51 -3.55
CA LEU A 72 -8.93 -20.58 -4.51
C LEU A 72 -8.52 -20.04 -5.89
N GLY A 73 -9.06 -18.87 -6.30
CA GLY A 73 -8.71 -18.21 -7.56
C GLY A 73 -7.75 -17.02 -7.39
N PHE A 74 -7.37 -16.68 -6.15
CA PHE A 74 -6.57 -15.50 -5.86
C PHE A 74 -5.08 -15.75 -6.11
N SER A 75 -4.50 -15.00 -7.06
CA SER A 75 -3.05 -14.94 -7.26
C SER A 75 -2.45 -13.82 -6.42
N SER A 76 -1.69 -14.18 -5.38
CA SER A 76 -1.09 -13.23 -4.46
C SER A 76 0.20 -12.62 -5.02
N GLN A 77 0.32 -11.30 -4.93
CA GLN A 77 1.56 -10.58 -5.23
C GLN A 77 2.54 -10.53 -4.05
N ALA A 78 2.18 -11.11 -2.89
CA ALA A 78 3.01 -11.08 -1.69
C ALA A 78 4.18 -12.07 -1.79
N GLY A 79 5.41 -11.54 -1.82
CA GLY A 79 6.67 -12.28 -1.88
C GLY A 79 7.31 -12.58 -0.52
N GLY A 80 6.64 -12.26 0.59
CA GLY A 80 7.10 -12.56 1.95
C GLY A 80 7.72 -11.37 2.71
N LEU A 81 8.04 -11.58 3.98
CA LEU A 81 8.54 -10.55 4.89
C LEU A 81 10.05 -10.36 4.75
N LEU A 82 10.51 -9.12 4.63
CA LEU A 82 11.92 -8.75 4.54
C LEU A 82 12.27 -7.66 5.57
N PRO A 83 13.52 -7.57 6.04
CA PRO A 83 13.96 -6.48 6.90
C PRO A 83 14.20 -5.21 6.07
N SER A 84 13.71 -4.06 6.57
CA SER A 84 13.86 -2.77 5.89
C SER A 84 15.32 -2.29 5.86
N LEU A 85 16.15 -2.70 6.84
CA LEU A 85 17.58 -2.33 6.93
C LEU A 85 17.82 -0.84 6.62
N GLU A 86 18.55 -0.51 5.56
CA GLU A 86 18.89 0.87 5.17
C GLU A 86 17.73 1.73 4.67
N PHE A 87 16.58 1.14 4.38
CA PHE A 87 15.36 1.86 4.02
C PHE A 87 14.61 2.28 5.28
N MET A 88 14.63 3.58 5.57
CA MET A 88 13.91 4.16 6.70
C MET A 88 13.25 5.49 6.32
N THR A 89 12.23 5.89 7.06
CA THR A 89 11.50 7.12 6.77
C THR A 89 12.23 8.26 7.46
N LYS A 90 12.73 9.24 6.70
CA LYS A 90 13.34 10.44 7.30
C LYS A 90 12.28 11.22 8.08
N GLY A 91 12.68 11.83 9.21
CA GLY A 91 11.77 12.59 10.06
C GLY A 91 10.99 13.68 9.32
N ILE A 92 11.63 14.38 8.38
CA ILE A 92 10.95 15.40 7.57
C ILE A 92 9.77 14.82 6.77
N HIS A 93 9.92 13.66 6.14
CA HIS A 93 8.84 13.03 5.38
C HIS A 93 7.74 12.52 6.30
N PHE A 94 8.11 11.97 7.46
CA PHE A 94 7.16 11.51 8.45
C PHE A 94 6.28 12.63 8.99
N TRP A 95 6.87 13.80 9.27
CA TRP A 95 6.14 14.97 9.75
C TRP A 95 5.43 15.74 8.64
N VAL A 96 5.93 15.73 7.40
CA VAL A 96 5.18 16.24 6.24
C VAL A 96 3.91 15.43 6.02
N PHE A 97 4.01 14.10 6.16
CA PHE A 97 2.85 13.23 6.11
C PHE A 97 2.00 13.50 7.36
N PHE A 98 2.36 13.02 8.55
CA PHE A 98 1.46 13.01 9.71
C PHE A 98 1.31 14.32 10.48
N GLY A 99 1.96 15.42 10.07
CA GLY A 99 2.11 16.64 10.88
C GLY A 99 0.81 17.21 11.42
N ALA A 100 -0.23 17.28 10.59
CA ALA A 100 -1.55 17.78 11.01
C ALA A 100 -2.19 16.95 12.14
N LEU A 101 -1.88 15.66 12.21
CA LEU A 101 -2.35 14.74 13.25
C LEU A 101 -1.38 14.73 14.44
N LEU A 102 -0.08 14.72 14.19
CA LEU A 102 0.95 14.66 15.23
C LEU A 102 0.96 15.88 16.13
N ILE A 103 0.72 17.08 15.60
CA ILE A 103 0.75 18.32 16.39
C ILE A 103 -0.21 18.27 17.60
N PRO A 104 -1.53 18.06 17.43
CA PRO A 104 -2.42 17.95 18.58
C PRO A 104 -2.09 16.73 19.46
N ILE A 105 -1.69 15.59 18.88
CA ILE A 105 -1.37 14.37 19.63
C ILE A 105 -0.16 14.56 20.54
N VAL A 106 0.94 15.11 20.04
CA VAL A 106 2.19 15.28 20.79
C VAL A 106 2.02 16.36 21.87
N ILE A 107 1.33 17.47 21.56
CA ILE A 107 1.01 18.50 22.56
C ILE A 107 0.13 17.89 23.65
N TRP A 108 -0.86 17.07 23.29
CA TRP A 108 -1.73 16.40 24.24
C TRP A 108 -0.97 15.40 25.13
N LEU A 109 -0.13 14.54 24.55
CA LEU A 109 0.73 13.65 25.33
C LEU A 109 1.61 14.43 26.31
N GLY A 110 2.26 15.50 25.85
CA GLY A 110 3.09 16.36 26.70
C GLY A 110 2.28 17.00 27.84
N PHE A 111 1.08 17.50 27.55
CA PHE A 111 0.16 18.05 28.54
C PHE A 111 -0.25 17.03 29.59
N GLN A 112 -0.63 15.82 29.20
CA GLN A 112 -1.02 14.76 30.13
C GLN A 112 0.15 14.33 31.01
N LEU A 113 1.34 14.16 30.43
CA LEU A 113 2.55 13.81 31.19
C LEU A 113 2.94 14.91 32.19
N TRP A 114 2.81 16.18 31.79
CA TRP A 114 3.09 17.32 32.67
C TRP A 114 2.10 17.39 33.84
N GLN A 115 0.81 17.17 33.60
CA GLN A 115 -0.19 17.10 34.67
C GLN A 115 0.04 15.94 35.64
N ASN A 116 0.47 14.78 35.12
CA ASN A 116 0.66 13.58 35.92
C ASN A 116 1.85 13.68 36.88
N ARG A 117 2.87 14.48 36.58
CA ARG A 117 4.15 14.60 37.34
C ARG A 117 4.80 13.26 37.71
N ASN A 118 4.44 12.16 37.04
CA ASN A 118 4.91 10.81 37.35
C ASN A 118 6.13 10.48 36.50
N VAL A 119 7.27 11.03 36.90
CA VAL A 119 8.56 10.82 36.22
C VAL A 119 8.92 9.33 36.18
N LYS A 120 8.57 8.56 37.21
CA LYS A 120 8.83 7.11 37.26
C LYS A 120 8.09 6.38 36.13
N ALA A 121 6.80 6.65 35.92
CA ALA A 121 6.04 6.04 34.84
C ALA A 121 6.61 6.40 33.46
N LEU A 122 7.05 7.66 33.28
CA LEU A 122 7.72 8.09 32.05
C LEU A 122 9.05 7.36 31.82
N LEU A 123 9.88 7.20 32.85
CA LEU A 123 11.14 6.45 32.76
C LEU A 123 10.91 4.97 32.44
N VAL A 124 9.88 4.35 33.03
CA VAL A 124 9.49 2.97 32.66
C VAL A 124 9.03 2.91 31.20
N GLY A 125 8.21 3.87 30.75
CA GLY A 125 7.77 3.96 29.36
C GLY A 125 8.94 4.16 28.39
N LEU A 126 9.88 5.04 28.70
CA LEU A 126 11.09 5.28 27.91
C LEU A 126 11.96 4.03 27.84
N ARG A 127 12.20 3.35 28.97
CA ARG A 127 12.96 2.10 29.00
C ARG A 127 12.28 1.03 28.14
N PHE A 128 10.97 0.88 28.25
CA PHE A 128 10.20 -0.06 27.43
C PHE A 128 10.32 0.27 25.94
N ALA A 129 10.08 1.52 25.56
CA ALA A 129 10.15 1.97 24.16
C ALA A 129 11.56 1.79 23.57
N LEU A 130 12.61 2.14 24.32
CA LEU A 130 14.01 1.93 23.93
C LEU A 130 14.32 0.45 23.72
N LEU A 131 13.99 -0.40 24.70
CA LEU A 131 14.23 -1.84 24.59
C LEU A 131 13.48 -2.46 23.40
N LEU A 132 12.25 -2.04 23.16
CA LEU A 132 11.46 -2.51 22.01
C LEU A 132 12.11 -2.09 20.69
N PHE A 133 12.45 -0.80 20.52
CA PHE A 133 13.03 -0.30 19.27
C PHE A 133 14.42 -0.88 19.01
N ILE A 134 15.26 -1.00 20.05
CA ILE A 134 16.57 -1.66 19.94
C ILE A 134 16.38 -3.15 19.59
N GLY A 135 15.43 -3.83 20.23
CA GLY A 135 15.12 -5.23 19.94
C GLY A 135 14.63 -5.45 18.52
N LEU A 136 13.70 -4.63 18.03
CA LEU A 136 13.21 -4.68 16.65
C LEU A 136 14.31 -4.34 15.64
N PHE A 137 15.19 -3.39 15.97
CA PHE A 137 16.34 -3.08 15.12
C PHE A 137 17.30 -4.25 15.05
N ALA A 138 17.69 -4.82 16.19
CA ALA A 138 18.55 -5.99 16.26
C ALA A 138 17.94 -7.19 15.51
N ALA A 139 16.63 -7.41 15.64
CA ALA A 139 15.92 -8.45 14.89
C ALA A 139 15.96 -8.19 13.38
N SER A 140 15.78 -6.95 12.93
CA SER A 140 15.89 -6.57 11.51
C SER A 140 17.31 -6.79 10.97
N LEU A 141 18.35 -6.38 11.71
CA LEU A 141 19.74 -6.62 11.34
C LEU A 141 20.08 -8.11 11.27
N LEU A 142 19.69 -8.87 12.31
CA LEU A 142 19.91 -10.32 12.36
C LEU A 142 19.19 -11.02 11.20
N PHE A 143 17.96 -10.62 10.88
CA PHE A 143 17.24 -11.16 9.74
C PHE A 143 17.97 -10.88 8.43
N GLY A 144 18.50 -9.67 8.25
CA GLY A 144 19.35 -9.33 7.10
C GLY A 144 20.58 -10.23 6.99
N ILE A 145 21.31 -10.41 8.10
CA ILE A 145 22.50 -11.29 8.17
C ILE A 145 22.14 -12.73 7.80
N ILE A 146 21.01 -13.24 8.28
CA ILE A 146 20.52 -14.58 7.95
C ILE A 146 20.24 -14.69 6.45
N ILE A 147 19.60 -13.71 5.82
CA ILE A 147 19.34 -13.77 4.37
C ILE A 147 20.65 -13.74 3.57
N TYR A 148 21.63 -12.94 3.97
CA TYR A 148 22.94 -12.91 3.32
C TYR A 148 23.69 -14.24 3.45
N SER A 149 23.59 -14.93 4.59
CA SER A 149 24.25 -16.25 4.76
C SER A 149 23.64 -17.34 3.88
N LEU A 150 22.37 -17.20 3.47
CA LEU A 150 21.71 -18.12 2.53
C LEU A 150 22.41 -18.19 1.16
N GLY A 151 23.15 -17.16 0.74
CA GLY A 151 23.89 -17.19 -0.53
C GLY A 151 24.95 -18.28 -0.54
N ASN A 152 25.82 -18.29 0.48
CA ASN A 152 26.89 -19.28 0.61
C ASN A 152 26.32 -20.67 0.90
N THR A 153 25.40 -20.77 1.87
CA THR A 153 24.77 -22.05 2.23
C THR A 153 23.99 -22.64 1.05
N GLY A 154 23.23 -21.81 0.32
CA GLY A 154 22.47 -22.22 -0.84
C GLY A 154 23.37 -22.67 -2.00
N SER A 155 24.52 -22.04 -2.20
CA SER A 155 25.54 -22.49 -3.15
C SER A 155 26.05 -23.89 -2.83
N SER A 156 26.48 -24.12 -1.59
CA SER A 156 26.95 -25.44 -1.14
C SER A 156 25.87 -26.52 -1.23
N MET A 157 24.62 -26.21 -0.85
CA MET A 157 23.51 -27.16 -0.92
C MET A 157 23.09 -27.50 -2.35
N SER A 158 23.20 -26.54 -3.27
CA SER A 158 22.90 -26.75 -4.69
C SER A 158 23.88 -27.70 -5.38
N ALA A 159 25.11 -27.78 -4.88
CA ALA A 159 26.13 -28.73 -5.34
C ALA A 159 25.99 -30.13 -4.71
N SER A 160 25.00 -30.36 -3.84
CA SER A 160 24.76 -31.67 -3.22
C SER A 160 24.24 -32.69 -4.24
N SER A 161 24.55 -33.97 -4.02
CA SER A 161 23.97 -35.09 -4.77
C SER A 161 22.52 -35.41 -4.36
N ASN A 162 22.03 -34.86 -3.24
CA ASN A 162 20.66 -35.06 -2.78
C ASN A 162 19.71 -34.04 -3.44
N SER A 163 18.75 -34.54 -4.23
CA SER A 163 17.77 -33.73 -4.96
C SER A 163 16.99 -32.73 -4.09
N PHE A 164 16.63 -33.10 -2.86
CA PHE A 164 15.95 -32.20 -1.94
C PHE A 164 16.86 -31.03 -1.51
N LEU A 165 18.13 -31.32 -1.19
CA LEU A 165 19.11 -30.29 -0.83
C LEU A 165 19.42 -29.39 -2.02
N THR A 166 19.47 -29.93 -3.23
CA THR A 166 19.64 -29.14 -4.45
C THR A 166 18.51 -28.13 -4.63
N VAL A 167 17.25 -28.57 -4.57
CA VAL A 167 16.07 -27.70 -4.71
C VAL A 167 16.01 -26.66 -3.59
N LEU A 168 16.29 -27.06 -2.35
CA LEU A 168 16.33 -26.14 -1.22
C LEU A 168 17.45 -25.11 -1.38
N GLY A 169 18.63 -25.54 -1.82
CA GLY A 169 19.77 -24.68 -2.11
C GLY A 169 19.46 -23.64 -3.19
N GLN A 170 18.79 -24.05 -4.27
CA GLN A 170 18.33 -23.13 -5.32
C GLN A 170 17.34 -22.10 -4.78
N LYS A 171 16.39 -22.51 -3.93
CA LYS A 171 15.45 -21.58 -3.28
C LYS A 171 16.16 -20.59 -2.35
N MET A 172 17.16 -21.04 -1.60
CA MET A 172 17.98 -20.18 -0.75
C MET A 172 18.77 -19.16 -1.59
N GLN A 173 19.36 -19.59 -2.72
CA GLN A 173 20.04 -18.68 -3.64
C GLN A 173 19.08 -17.67 -4.27
N MET A 174 17.87 -18.08 -4.64
CA MET A 174 16.85 -17.17 -5.15
C MET A 174 16.50 -16.12 -4.10
N ALA A 175 16.23 -16.52 -2.85
CA ALA A 175 15.95 -15.58 -1.76
C ALA A 175 17.12 -14.61 -1.51
N TYR A 176 18.36 -15.12 -1.51
CA TYR A 176 19.57 -14.32 -1.39
C TYR A 176 19.70 -13.32 -2.55
N SER A 177 19.65 -13.77 -3.81
CA SER A 177 19.78 -12.90 -4.97
C SER A 177 18.72 -11.82 -4.97
N ALA A 178 17.49 -12.22 -4.66
CA ALA A 178 16.38 -11.32 -4.68
C ALA A 178 16.46 -10.24 -3.57
N PHE A 179 17.26 -10.45 -2.52
CA PHE A 179 17.48 -9.46 -1.46
C PHE A 179 18.80 -8.68 -1.65
N ALA A 180 19.91 -9.38 -1.86
CA ALA A 180 21.23 -8.77 -1.99
C ALA A 180 21.43 -8.09 -3.36
N ASN A 181 21.00 -8.71 -4.45
CA ASN A 181 21.24 -8.20 -5.81
C ASN A 181 20.13 -7.25 -6.25
N ASP A 182 18.86 -7.65 -6.14
CA ASP A 182 17.75 -6.84 -6.68
C ASP A 182 17.50 -5.59 -5.84
N VAL A 183 17.54 -5.73 -4.51
CA VAL A 183 17.16 -4.67 -3.56
C VAL A 183 18.37 -3.84 -3.13
N HIS A 184 19.39 -4.47 -2.56
CA HIS A 184 20.55 -3.77 -2.00
C HIS A 184 21.70 -3.54 -2.99
N ARG A 185 21.70 -4.26 -4.12
CA ARG A 185 22.72 -4.19 -5.18
C ARG A 185 24.16 -4.34 -4.67
N THR A 186 24.35 -5.13 -3.61
CA THR A 186 25.65 -5.42 -3.01
C THR A 186 25.65 -6.79 -2.33
N THR A 187 26.74 -7.52 -2.49
CA THR A 187 26.97 -8.81 -1.82
C THR A 187 27.60 -8.63 -0.42
N ASP A 188 28.08 -7.42 -0.10
CA ASP A 188 28.66 -7.12 1.20
C ASP A 188 27.59 -6.67 2.21
N VAL A 189 27.27 -7.58 3.14
CA VAL A 189 26.34 -7.30 4.24
C VAL A 189 26.82 -6.16 5.14
N GLY A 190 28.12 -6.00 5.33
CA GLY A 190 28.71 -4.96 6.17
C GLY A 190 28.34 -3.56 5.71
N VAL A 191 28.35 -3.33 4.40
CA VAL A 191 27.93 -2.06 3.78
C VAL A 191 26.46 -1.76 4.10
N VAL A 192 25.57 -2.75 3.97
CA VAL A 192 24.13 -2.58 4.24
C VAL A 192 23.86 -2.34 5.72
N LEU A 193 24.53 -3.07 6.61
CA LEU A 193 24.38 -2.89 8.07
C LEU A 193 24.91 -1.51 8.52
N GLN A 194 26.05 -1.08 7.98
CA GLN A 194 26.60 0.24 8.25
C GLN A 194 25.66 1.34 7.73
N ALA A 195 25.12 1.20 6.51
CA ALA A 195 24.15 2.13 5.96
C ALA A 195 22.87 2.18 6.82
N ALA A 196 22.38 1.04 7.31
CA ALA A 196 21.22 0.97 8.20
C ALA A 196 21.43 1.76 9.49
N LEU A 197 22.62 1.68 10.08
CA LEU A 197 22.96 2.46 11.28
C LEU A 197 23.14 3.94 10.97
N LEU A 198 24.00 4.29 10.01
CA LEU A 198 24.35 5.67 9.69
C LEU A 198 23.14 6.48 9.24
N ARG A 199 22.25 5.90 8.43
CA ARG A 199 21.03 6.61 7.99
C ARG A 199 20.15 6.98 9.18
N ARG A 200 19.95 6.07 10.14
CA ARG A 200 19.16 6.33 11.35
C ARG A 200 19.80 7.38 12.25
N LEU A 201 21.12 7.38 12.38
CA LEU A 201 21.84 8.43 13.11
C LEU A 201 21.73 9.79 12.42
N ASN A 202 21.78 9.83 11.09
CA ASN A 202 21.73 11.07 10.31
C ASN A 202 20.32 11.68 10.21
N ALA A 203 19.25 10.87 10.24
CA ALA A 203 17.88 11.39 10.23
C ALA A 203 16.97 10.65 11.23
N PRO A 204 17.20 10.82 12.55
CA PRO A 204 16.54 10.04 13.61
C PRO A 204 15.10 10.48 13.88
N GLY A 205 14.60 11.54 13.23
CA GLY A 205 13.37 12.23 13.60
C GLY A 205 12.14 11.32 13.70
N THR A 206 11.94 10.38 12.76
CA THR A 206 10.82 9.43 12.80
C THR A 206 10.90 8.53 14.02
N TRP A 207 12.09 7.98 14.30
CA TRP A 207 12.33 7.07 15.41
C TRP A 207 12.17 7.76 16.75
N ILE A 208 12.74 8.95 16.90
CA ILE A 208 12.58 9.78 18.11
C ILE A 208 11.09 10.07 18.33
N THR A 209 10.36 10.47 17.28
CA THR A 209 8.93 10.77 17.38
C THR A 209 8.13 9.56 17.86
N LEU A 210 8.27 8.41 17.19
CA LEU A 210 7.56 7.18 17.54
C LEU A 210 7.95 6.66 18.93
N LEU A 211 9.23 6.73 19.29
CA LEU A 211 9.73 6.30 20.61
C LEU A 211 9.16 7.16 21.73
N LEU A 212 9.17 8.48 21.59
CA LEU A 212 8.62 9.40 22.59
C LEU A 212 7.10 9.26 22.70
N MET A 213 6.40 9.11 21.57
CA MET A 213 4.97 8.82 21.57
C MET A 213 4.65 7.50 22.27
N LEU A 214 5.41 6.44 21.99
CA LEU A 214 5.25 5.15 22.65
C LEU A 214 5.50 5.26 24.16
N ALA A 215 6.60 5.89 24.56
CA ALA A 215 6.96 6.08 25.96
C ALA A 215 5.89 6.88 26.71
N GLY A 216 5.42 7.99 26.13
CA GLY A 216 4.36 8.81 26.70
C GLY A 216 3.04 8.05 26.83
N THR A 217 2.63 7.35 25.77
CA THR A 217 1.39 6.57 25.78
C THR A 217 1.44 5.42 26.79
N TRP A 218 2.59 4.74 26.91
CA TRP A 218 2.80 3.69 27.90
C TRP A 218 2.73 4.22 29.34
N ALA A 219 3.33 5.39 29.60
CA ALA A 219 3.27 6.04 30.89
C ALA A 219 1.84 6.44 31.27
N LEU A 220 1.00 6.85 30.31
CA LEU A 220 -0.42 7.14 30.52
C LEU A 220 -1.22 5.90 30.91
N LEU A 221 -0.99 4.77 30.24
CA LEU A 221 -1.68 3.51 30.55
C LEU A 221 -1.28 2.93 31.92
N GLY A 222 -0.02 3.10 32.32
CA GLY A 222 0.47 2.66 33.63
C GLY A 222 -0.28 3.27 34.83
N ARG A 223 -0.87 4.47 34.66
CA ARG A 223 -1.63 5.18 35.70
C ARG A 223 -2.97 4.52 36.02
N VAL A 224 -3.66 3.92 35.03
CA VAL A 224 -4.98 3.28 35.23
C VAL A 224 -4.92 2.19 36.31
N LYS A 225 -3.75 1.58 36.49
CA LYS A 225 -3.52 0.54 37.48
C LYS A 225 -3.35 1.10 38.91
N ALA A 226 -2.88 2.34 39.07
CA ALA A 226 -2.72 3.01 40.36
C ALA A 226 -4.04 3.66 40.84
N ASP A 227 -4.80 4.31 39.94
CA ASP A 227 -6.09 4.91 40.30
C ASP A 227 -7.12 3.85 40.72
N LYS A 228 -7.11 2.64 40.12
CA LYS A 228 -8.00 1.53 40.53
C LYS A 228 -7.70 0.97 41.93
N SER A 229 -6.46 1.04 42.40
CA SER A 229 -6.10 0.58 43.76
C SER A 229 -6.43 1.60 44.85
N GLU A 230 -6.53 2.88 44.51
CA GLU A 230 -6.98 3.92 45.45
C GLU A 230 -8.52 4.06 45.49
N LEU A 231 -9.20 3.84 44.35
CA LEU A 231 -10.68 3.90 44.29
C LEU A 231 -11.41 2.73 44.97
N SER A 232 -10.73 1.60 45.27
CA SER A 232 -11.36 0.48 45.98
C SER A 232 -11.66 0.77 47.46
N ASN A 233 -11.24 1.92 47.98
CA ASN A 233 -11.45 2.34 49.37
C ASN A 233 -12.45 3.49 49.55
N ILE A 234 -13.17 3.91 48.51
CA ILE A 234 -14.14 5.01 48.60
C ILE A 234 -15.57 4.43 48.60
N PRO A 235 -16.39 4.64 49.65
CA PRO A 235 -17.79 4.24 49.66
C PRO A 235 -18.55 4.92 48.52
N LEU A 236 -19.37 4.14 47.82
CA LEU A 236 -20.25 4.59 46.74
C LEU A 236 -21.13 5.76 47.23
N VAL A 237 -20.81 6.99 46.83
CA VAL A 237 -21.68 8.15 47.01
C VAL A 237 -21.86 8.88 45.67
N ASN A 238 -23.12 8.86 45.24
CA ASN A 238 -23.84 9.73 44.31
C ASN A 238 -23.15 10.32 43.08
N GLU A 239 -23.69 9.90 41.94
CA GLU A 239 -23.47 10.40 40.59
C GLU A 239 -23.59 11.93 40.47
N GLN A 240 -22.46 12.60 40.26
CA GLN A 240 -22.38 13.72 39.33
C GLN A 240 -21.40 13.32 38.20
N ASN A 241 -22.00 12.98 37.07
CA ASN A 241 -21.50 12.06 36.03
C ASN A 241 -20.56 12.70 34.98
N THR A 242 -19.56 13.50 35.40
CA THR A 242 -18.54 14.05 34.47
C THR A 242 -17.16 13.41 34.60
N ASP A 243 -16.72 13.01 35.80
CA ASP A 243 -15.39 12.44 35.98
C ASP A 243 -15.30 10.94 35.65
N HIS A 244 -16.37 10.16 35.89
CA HIS A 244 -16.36 8.72 35.59
C HIS A 244 -16.25 8.41 34.08
N ASN A 245 -16.86 9.24 33.22
CA ASN A 245 -16.83 9.08 31.76
C ASN A 245 -15.48 9.46 31.14
N THR A 246 -14.72 10.39 31.74
CA THR A 246 -13.39 10.75 31.20
C THR A 246 -12.32 9.69 31.49
N ILE A 247 -12.46 8.96 32.61
CA ILE A 247 -11.56 7.86 33.01
C ILE A 247 -11.71 6.66 32.05
N THR A 248 -12.88 6.43 31.47
CA THR A 248 -13.12 5.28 30.57
C THR A 248 -12.66 5.50 29.13
N ILE A 249 -12.63 6.76 28.65
CA ILE A 249 -12.29 7.11 27.26
C ILE A 249 -10.79 7.20 27.02
N ARG A 250 -10.01 7.78 27.95
CA ARG A 250 -8.56 7.99 27.76
C ARG A 250 -7.77 6.71 27.48
N PRO A 251 -7.99 5.58 28.19
CA PRO A 251 -7.24 4.35 27.90
C PRO A 251 -7.62 3.78 26.52
N PHE A 252 -8.85 3.98 26.07
CA PHE A 252 -9.28 3.59 24.73
C PHE A 252 -8.55 4.42 23.66
N ILE A 253 -8.48 5.74 23.82
CA ILE A 253 -7.71 6.63 22.94
C ILE A 253 -6.22 6.26 22.94
N ALA A 254 -5.65 5.93 24.10
CA ALA A 254 -4.27 5.47 24.21
C ALA A 254 -4.03 4.14 23.47
N ILE A 255 -4.99 3.22 23.45
CA ILE A 255 -4.89 1.96 22.69
C ILE A 255 -4.92 2.23 21.18
N ILE A 256 -5.82 3.10 20.70
CA ILE A 256 -5.85 3.53 19.30
C ILE A 256 -4.50 4.17 18.91
N LEU A 257 -3.98 5.03 19.77
CA LEU A 257 -2.68 5.67 19.58
C LEU A 257 -1.55 4.64 19.50
N LEU A 258 -1.50 3.67 20.42
CA LEU A 258 -0.52 2.57 20.41
C LEU A 258 -0.62 1.74 19.13
N PHE A 259 -1.84 1.44 18.67
CA PHE A 259 -2.02 0.65 17.45
C PHE A 259 -1.52 1.41 16.21
N GLY A 260 -1.82 2.71 16.11
CA GLY A 260 -1.23 3.56 15.07
C GLY A 260 0.30 3.66 15.16
N ILE A 261 0.88 3.75 16.37
CA ILE A 261 2.34 3.70 16.57
C ILE A 261 2.93 2.38 16.07
N ALA A 262 2.29 1.26 16.39
CA ALA A 262 2.74 -0.06 15.94
C ALA A 262 2.69 -0.18 14.41
N LEU A 263 1.61 0.30 13.79
CA LEU A 263 1.47 0.31 12.33
C LEU A 263 2.51 1.22 11.65
N SER A 264 2.79 2.40 12.21
CA SER A 264 3.82 3.30 11.67
C SER A 264 5.24 2.81 11.93
N ALA A 265 5.48 2.10 13.03
CA ALA A 265 6.79 1.56 13.39
C ALA A 265 7.16 0.33 12.55
N PHE A 266 6.21 -0.56 12.22
CA PHE A 266 6.50 -1.80 11.52
C PHE A 266 7.30 -1.60 10.20
N PRO A 267 6.90 -0.71 9.26
CA PRO A 267 7.64 -0.41 8.03
C PRO A 267 9.08 0.09 8.23
N GLU A 268 9.44 0.54 9.44
CA GLU A 268 10.78 1.03 9.77
C GLU A 268 11.77 -0.11 10.06
N PHE A 269 11.27 -1.32 10.27
CA PHE A 269 12.05 -2.51 10.58
C PHE A 269 11.83 -3.63 9.58
N PHE A 270 10.60 -3.81 9.10
CA PHE A 270 10.22 -4.88 8.20
C PHE A 270 9.24 -4.39 7.14
N TYR A 271 9.23 -5.05 5.99
CA TYR A 271 8.24 -4.82 4.95
C TYR A 271 7.88 -6.12 4.25
N LEU A 272 6.66 -6.18 3.73
CA LEU A 272 6.25 -7.27 2.86
C LEU A 272 6.69 -6.92 1.44
N ARG A 273 7.49 -7.79 0.82
CA ARG A 273 7.90 -7.66 -0.57
C ARG A 273 6.71 -7.95 -1.48
N ASP A 274 6.58 -7.16 -2.52
CA ASP A 274 5.70 -7.42 -3.65
C ASP A 274 6.47 -7.22 -4.97
N GLN A 275 5.74 -7.16 -6.08
CA GLN A 275 6.30 -6.96 -7.42
C GLN A 275 7.14 -5.68 -7.58
N PHE A 276 6.93 -4.66 -6.72
CA PHE A 276 7.74 -3.43 -6.76
C PHE A 276 9.09 -3.59 -6.04
N GLY A 277 9.31 -4.68 -5.32
CA GLY A 277 10.58 -4.99 -4.64
C GLY A 277 10.96 -4.01 -3.52
N SER A 278 10.08 -3.07 -3.15
CA SER A 278 10.35 -2.02 -2.17
C SER A 278 9.32 -2.01 -1.06
N ARG A 279 9.62 -1.30 0.03
CA ARG A 279 8.69 -1.12 1.15
C ARG A 279 7.53 -0.17 0.88
N MET A 280 7.39 0.37 -0.34
CA MET A 280 6.40 1.42 -0.68
C MET A 280 4.97 1.01 -0.32
N ASN A 281 4.51 -0.16 -0.77
CA ASN A 281 3.15 -0.61 -0.46
C ASN A 281 2.95 -0.93 1.01
N THR A 282 3.97 -1.48 1.69
CA THR A 282 3.89 -1.66 3.15
C THR A 282 3.73 -0.32 3.86
N ILE A 283 4.50 0.71 3.49
CA ILE A 283 4.30 2.07 4.04
C ILE A 283 2.90 2.55 3.73
N PHE A 284 2.48 2.53 2.46
CA PHE A 284 1.18 3.07 2.04
C PHE A 284 0.02 2.41 2.81
N LYS A 285 -0.01 1.08 2.84
CA LYS A 285 -1.09 0.31 3.49
C LYS A 285 -1.09 0.49 5.00
N PHE A 286 0.07 0.54 5.66
CA PHE A 286 0.14 0.70 7.11
C PHE A 286 -0.07 2.16 7.54
N TYR A 287 0.53 3.12 6.84
CA TYR A 287 0.41 4.54 7.17
C TYR A 287 -0.99 5.06 6.90
N PHE A 288 -1.70 4.52 5.89
CA PHE A 288 -3.10 4.84 5.66
C PHE A 288 -3.98 4.44 6.87
N GLN A 289 -3.77 3.25 7.43
CA GLN A 289 -4.49 2.81 8.62
C GLN A 289 -4.09 3.62 9.86
N ALA A 290 -2.79 3.90 10.03
CA ALA A 290 -2.32 4.78 11.10
C ALA A 290 -2.92 6.19 11.00
N TRP A 291 -3.10 6.72 9.79
CA TRP A 291 -3.72 8.02 9.55
C TRP A 291 -5.15 8.09 10.06
N ILE A 292 -5.96 7.07 9.75
CA ILE A 292 -7.36 6.99 10.20
C ILE A 292 -7.41 6.94 11.73
N LEU A 293 -6.60 6.08 12.34
CA LEU A 293 -6.56 5.90 13.79
C LEU A 293 -6.09 7.18 14.50
N TRP A 294 -5.00 7.78 14.02
CA TRP A 294 -4.48 9.03 14.57
C TRP A 294 -5.39 10.22 14.27
N GLY A 295 -6.22 10.19 13.22
CA GLY A 295 -7.29 11.17 13.00
C GLY A 295 -8.26 11.21 14.17
N ILE A 296 -8.68 10.04 14.66
CA ILE A 296 -9.57 9.92 15.84
C ILE A 296 -8.87 10.45 17.10
N VAL A 297 -7.60 10.05 17.32
CA VAL A 297 -6.82 10.51 18.48
C VAL A 297 -6.60 12.03 18.43
N ALA A 298 -6.25 12.58 17.28
CA ALA A 298 -6.01 14.00 17.07
C ALA A 298 -7.29 14.83 17.31
N ALA A 299 -8.45 14.35 16.88
CA ALA A 299 -9.73 15.01 17.14
C ALA A 299 -10.01 15.06 18.65
N TYR A 300 -9.89 13.93 19.36
CA TYR A 300 -10.05 13.87 20.81
C TYR A 300 -9.05 14.79 21.54
N ALA A 301 -7.77 14.68 21.19
CA ALA A 301 -6.68 15.47 21.75
C ALA A 301 -6.94 16.98 21.59
N SER A 302 -7.42 17.40 20.43
CA SER A 302 -7.75 18.80 20.15
C SER A 302 -8.86 19.31 21.08
N VAL A 303 -9.97 18.57 21.20
CA VAL A 303 -11.09 18.95 22.09
C VAL A 303 -10.63 19.02 23.54
N GLU A 304 -9.85 18.04 24.00
CA GLU A 304 -9.35 18.05 25.38
C GLU A 304 -8.41 19.23 25.64
N LEU A 305 -7.54 19.57 24.69
CA LEU A 305 -6.64 20.72 24.82
C LEU A 305 -7.40 22.06 24.78
N PHE A 306 -8.36 22.23 23.87
CA PHE A 306 -9.18 23.46 23.80
C PHE A 306 -10.01 23.69 25.07
N THR A 307 -10.51 22.62 25.69
CA THR A 307 -11.33 22.71 26.90
C THR A 307 -10.48 22.97 28.15
N ARG A 308 -9.32 22.31 28.28
CA ARG A 308 -8.49 22.34 29.49
C ARG A 308 -7.42 23.41 29.52
N LEU A 309 -6.85 23.82 28.38
CA LEU A 309 -5.88 24.92 28.34
C LEU A 309 -6.60 26.26 28.59
N LYS A 310 -5.97 27.13 29.36
CA LYS A 310 -6.47 28.49 29.69
C LYS A 310 -5.39 29.55 29.47
N GLY A 311 -5.82 30.80 29.30
CA GLY A 311 -4.94 31.95 29.10
C GLY A 311 -3.98 31.78 27.91
N MET A 312 -2.73 32.20 28.10
CA MET A 312 -1.71 32.19 27.04
C MET A 312 -1.46 30.81 26.41
N LYS A 313 -1.57 29.72 27.18
CA LYS A 313 -1.39 28.35 26.65
C LYS A 313 -2.48 27.98 25.64
N SER A 314 -3.72 28.39 25.89
CA SER A 314 -4.84 28.18 24.98
C SER A 314 -4.70 29.02 23.71
N ALA A 315 -4.31 30.29 23.86
CA ALA A 315 -4.03 31.17 22.72
C ALA A 315 -2.92 30.61 21.82
N LEU A 316 -1.81 30.14 22.42
CA LEU A 316 -0.70 29.54 21.68
C LEU A 316 -1.12 28.24 20.97
N PHE A 317 -1.84 27.35 21.66
CA PHE A 317 -2.35 26.13 21.03
C PHE A 317 -3.29 26.44 19.86
N THR A 318 -4.19 27.41 20.03
CA THR A 318 -5.11 27.86 18.98
C THR A 318 -4.35 28.40 17.77
N LEU A 319 -3.32 29.22 18.00
CA LEU A 319 -2.47 29.74 16.94
C LEU A 319 -1.76 28.60 16.18
N ILE A 320 -1.17 27.64 16.90
CA ILE A 320 -0.51 26.47 16.29
C ILE A 320 -1.50 25.66 15.46
N MET A 321 -2.70 25.38 15.98
CA MET A 321 -3.73 24.63 15.25
C MET A 321 -4.21 25.41 14.02
N MET A 322 -4.40 26.73 14.12
CA MET A 322 -4.78 27.57 12.99
C MET A 322 -3.72 27.51 11.89
N LEU A 323 -2.43 27.71 12.23
CA LEU A 323 -1.34 27.63 11.28
C LEU A 323 -1.24 26.24 10.63
N THR A 324 -1.48 25.18 11.40
CA THR A 324 -1.49 23.80 10.91
C THR A 324 -2.62 23.57 9.90
N ILE A 325 -3.83 24.03 10.21
CA ILE A 325 -4.99 23.90 9.32
C ILE A 325 -4.78 24.73 8.05
N VAL A 326 -4.38 26.01 8.19
CA VAL A 326 -4.12 26.89 7.05
C VAL A 326 -3.01 26.32 6.17
N GLY A 327 -1.93 25.80 6.76
CA GLY A 327 -0.87 25.11 6.02
C GLY A 327 -1.37 23.86 5.28
N GLY A 328 -2.21 23.05 5.92
CA GLY A 328 -2.82 21.87 5.31
C GLY A 328 -3.79 22.19 4.16
N LEU A 329 -4.46 23.34 4.21
CA LEU A 329 -5.37 23.81 3.16
C LEU A 329 -4.65 24.30 1.90
N ALA A 330 -3.32 24.48 1.93
CA ALA A 330 -2.56 24.91 0.76
C ALA A 330 -2.71 23.92 -0.43
N TYR A 331 -2.67 22.61 -0.17
CA TYR A 331 -2.80 21.60 -1.22
C TYR A 331 -4.16 21.65 -1.92
N PRO A 332 -5.32 21.53 -1.24
CA PRO A 332 -6.60 21.61 -1.93
C PRO A 332 -6.81 22.96 -2.61
N VAL A 333 -6.36 24.09 -2.05
CA VAL A 333 -6.50 25.40 -2.69
C VAL A 333 -5.72 25.48 -4.01
N VAL A 334 -4.44 25.09 -4.00
CA VAL A 334 -3.57 25.16 -5.19
C VAL A 334 -3.97 24.09 -6.21
N MET A 335 -4.18 22.85 -5.76
CA MET A 335 -4.41 21.72 -6.64
C MET A 335 -5.82 21.75 -7.24
N LEU A 336 -6.83 22.30 -6.55
CA LEU A 336 -8.16 22.45 -7.12
C LEU A 336 -8.13 23.40 -8.33
N GLY A 337 -7.45 24.55 -8.22
CA GLY A 337 -7.23 25.45 -9.36
C GLY A 337 -6.50 24.76 -10.51
N ASN A 338 -5.38 24.09 -10.22
CA ASN A 338 -4.59 23.39 -11.23
C ASN A 338 -5.34 22.22 -11.90
N LYS A 339 -6.14 21.43 -11.16
CA LYS A 339 -6.89 20.28 -11.73
C LYS A 339 -8.14 20.70 -12.49
N THR A 340 -8.75 21.83 -12.13
CA THR A 340 -10.00 22.30 -12.75
C THR A 340 -9.76 23.34 -13.83
N ASN A 341 -8.50 23.68 -14.12
CA ASN A 341 -8.14 24.87 -14.90
C ASN A 341 -8.83 26.13 -14.36
N ASN A 342 -8.82 26.33 -13.04
CA ASN A 342 -9.55 27.36 -12.31
C ASN A 342 -11.05 27.38 -12.61
N PHE A 343 -11.65 26.21 -12.79
CA PHE A 343 -13.04 26.03 -13.23
C PHE A 343 -13.35 26.75 -14.56
N LYS A 344 -12.35 26.89 -15.43
CA LYS A 344 -12.49 27.42 -16.80
C LYS A 344 -12.10 26.35 -17.82
N PRO A 345 -12.78 25.19 -17.86
CA PRO A 345 -12.55 24.23 -18.92
C PRO A 345 -13.02 24.84 -20.26
N VAL A 346 -12.46 24.35 -21.37
CA VAL A 346 -12.92 24.73 -22.72
C VAL A 346 -14.39 24.33 -22.92
N THR A 347 -14.75 23.14 -22.45
CA THR A 347 -16.13 22.63 -22.43
C THR A 347 -16.38 21.95 -21.09
N PHE A 348 -17.57 22.15 -20.52
CA PHE A 348 -18.05 21.32 -19.40
C PHE A 348 -18.70 20.06 -19.95
N THR A 349 -18.12 18.91 -19.65
CA THR A 349 -18.57 17.61 -20.15
C THR A 349 -18.27 16.49 -19.16
N LEU A 350 -19.07 15.43 -19.21
CA LEU A 350 -18.78 14.16 -18.54
C LEU A 350 -18.20 13.13 -19.50
N ASP A 351 -18.12 13.45 -20.80
CA ASP A 351 -17.45 12.60 -21.78
C ASP A 351 -15.93 12.70 -21.61
N GLY A 352 -15.36 11.66 -20.98
CA GLY A 352 -13.92 11.52 -20.80
C GLY A 352 -13.14 11.40 -22.11
N ASN A 353 -13.81 11.26 -23.25
CA ASN A 353 -13.21 11.15 -24.57
C ASN A 353 -13.18 12.46 -25.35
N GLU A 354 -13.94 13.48 -24.94
CA GLU A 354 -14.09 14.73 -25.71
C GLU A 354 -12.75 15.46 -25.90
N TYR A 355 -11.80 15.31 -24.97
CA TYR A 355 -10.47 15.90 -25.13
C TYR A 355 -9.71 15.33 -26.34
N LEU A 356 -9.96 14.08 -26.74
CA LEU A 356 -9.35 13.47 -27.92
C LEU A 356 -9.85 14.13 -29.19
N ALA A 357 -11.14 14.45 -29.30
CA ALA A 357 -11.68 15.17 -30.44
C ALA A 357 -10.97 16.53 -30.67
N ARG A 358 -10.40 17.12 -29.61
CA ARG A 358 -9.68 18.39 -29.65
C ARG A 358 -8.17 18.24 -29.85
N ASN A 359 -7.56 17.26 -29.19
CA ASN A 359 -6.10 17.12 -29.14
C ASN A 359 -5.56 16.09 -30.15
N SER A 360 -6.41 15.15 -30.58
CA SER A 360 -6.08 13.99 -31.41
C SER A 360 -7.29 13.63 -32.30
N ALA A 361 -7.78 14.60 -33.07
CA ALA A 361 -9.01 14.49 -33.85
C ALA A 361 -9.02 13.28 -34.81
N ASP A 362 -7.87 12.99 -35.43
CA ASP A 362 -7.73 11.85 -36.35
C ASP A 362 -7.86 10.50 -35.62
N ASP A 363 -7.23 10.34 -34.45
CA ASP A 363 -7.39 9.16 -33.59
C ASP A 363 -8.84 9.03 -33.10
N TYR A 364 -9.45 10.14 -32.68
CA TYR A 364 -10.84 10.14 -32.22
C TYR A 364 -11.81 9.66 -33.31
N ALA A 365 -11.70 10.20 -34.52
CA ALA A 365 -12.53 9.79 -35.66
C ALA A 365 -12.33 8.30 -36.02
N ALA A 366 -11.08 7.82 -36.00
CA ALA A 366 -10.76 6.43 -36.27
C ALA A 366 -11.38 5.48 -35.21
N MET A 367 -11.33 5.87 -33.93
CA MET A 367 -11.97 5.11 -32.85
C MET A 367 -13.50 5.15 -32.91
N GLN A 368 -14.11 6.28 -33.29
CA GLN A 368 -15.56 6.33 -33.53
C GLN A 368 -15.97 5.37 -34.65
N TRP A 369 -15.21 5.32 -35.75
CA TRP A 369 -15.44 4.37 -36.83
C TRP A 369 -15.28 2.91 -36.37
N LEU A 370 -14.24 2.61 -35.59
CA LEU A 370 -14.02 1.26 -35.03
C LEU A 370 -15.16 0.79 -34.12
N ASN A 371 -15.80 1.68 -33.36
CA ASN A 371 -16.95 1.35 -32.51
C ASN A 371 -18.16 0.82 -33.31
N GLU A 372 -18.26 1.18 -34.59
CA GLU A 372 -19.33 0.72 -35.48
C GLU A 372 -18.98 -0.59 -36.20
N GLN A 373 -17.74 -1.07 -36.06
CA GLN A 373 -17.29 -2.30 -36.69
C GLN A 373 -17.54 -3.53 -35.81
N PRO A 374 -17.63 -4.74 -36.38
CA PRO A 374 -17.80 -5.94 -35.58
C PRO A 374 -16.55 -6.21 -34.73
N LEU A 375 -16.76 -6.81 -33.56
CA LEU A 375 -15.70 -7.13 -32.60
C LEU A 375 -14.54 -7.89 -33.26
N GLY A 376 -13.31 -7.50 -32.91
CA GLY A 376 -12.10 -8.15 -33.38
C GLY A 376 -10.89 -7.67 -32.62
N VAL A 377 -9.84 -8.50 -32.57
CA VAL A 377 -8.59 -8.11 -31.92
C VAL A 377 -7.93 -7.01 -32.73
N VAL A 378 -7.68 -5.87 -32.08
CA VAL A 378 -6.91 -4.76 -32.64
C VAL A 378 -5.44 -4.89 -32.22
N THR A 379 -4.52 -4.75 -33.15
CA THR A 379 -3.12 -4.49 -32.80
C THR A 379 -2.88 -2.98 -32.81
N GLU A 380 -2.23 -2.48 -31.75
CA GLU A 380 -1.86 -1.09 -31.54
C GLU A 380 -0.48 -1.04 -30.88
N ALA A 381 0.18 0.10 -30.86
CA ALA A 381 1.50 0.22 -30.28
C ALA A 381 1.50 -0.08 -28.78
N VAL A 382 2.56 -0.75 -28.32
CA VAL A 382 2.79 -1.06 -26.91
C VAL A 382 3.73 -0.03 -26.31
N GLY A 383 3.40 0.44 -25.11
CA GLY A 383 4.24 1.35 -24.36
C GLY A 383 4.03 1.29 -22.85
N GLY A 384 4.67 2.22 -22.15
CA GLY A 384 4.73 2.23 -20.68
C GLY A 384 3.39 2.54 -20.01
N SER A 385 3.29 2.25 -18.72
CA SER A 385 2.09 2.56 -17.92
C SER A 385 1.84 4.06 -17.77
N TYR A 386 0.58 4.47 -17.62
CA TYR A 386 0.16 5.88 -17.48
C TYR A 386 0.55 6.77 -18.67
N SER A 387 0.40 6.24 -19.88
CA SER A 387 0.72 6.87 -21.15
C SER A 387 -0.51 6.84 -22.09
N ASP A 388 -0.37 7.33 -23.33
CA ASP A 388 -1.43 7.24 -24.34
C ASP A 388 -1.44 5.90 -25.10
N TYR A 389 -0.59 4.92 -24.76
CA TYR A 389 -0.62 3.59 -25.37
C TYR A 389 -1.82 2.77 -24.87
N GLY A 390 -2.31 1.79 -25.64
CA GLY A 390 -3.52 1.03 -25.30
C GLY A 390 -4.83 1.85 -25.43
N ARG A 391 -4.76 3.03 -26.05
CA ARG A 391 -5.88 3.96 -26.22
C ARG A 391 -6.98 3.40 -27.11
N VAL A 392 -6.65 2.64 -28.14
CA VAL A 392 -7.61 2.18 -29.15
C VAL A 392 -8.54 1.16 -28.51
N SER A 393 -7.99 0.11 -27.92
CA SER A 393 -8.77 -0.92 -27.20
C SER A 393 -9.59 -0.33 -26.05
N THR A 394 -8.99 0.54 -25.23
CA THR A 394 -9.68 1.18 -24.09
C THR A 394 -10.92 1.98 -24.50
N ARG A 395 -10.88 2.63 -25.68
CA ARG A 395 -11.94 3.55 -26.13
C ARG A 395 -12.94 2.92 -27.08
N THR A 396 -12.61 1.78 -27.67
CA THR A 396 -13.46 1.08 -28.63
C THR A 396 -14.12 -0.18 -28.06
N GLY A 397 -13.60 -0.71 -26.95
CA GLY A 397 -14.01 -2.01 -26.43
C GLY A 397 -13.45 -3.20 -27.25
N MET A 398 -12.68 -2.93 -28.30
CA MET A 398 -11.97 -3.97 -29.05
C MET A 398 -10.87 -4.58 -28.16
N PRO A 399 -10.76 -5.92 -28.06
CA PRO A 399 -9.64 -6.55 -27.38
C PRO A 399 -8.33 -6.23 -28.10
N THR A 400 -7.24 -6.09 -27.36
CA THR A 400 -5.89 -5.93 -27.92
C THR A 400 -5.01 -7.11 -27.61
N VAL A 401 -3.97 -7.32 -28.41
CA VAL A 401 -2.95 -8.36 -28.17
C VAL A 401 -2.24 -8.12 -26.84
N LEU A 402 -1.92 -6.86 -26.53
CA LEU A 402 -1.29 -6.48 -25.26
C LEU A 402 -1.59 -5.01 -24.93
N GLY A 403 -2.12 -4.77 -23.72
CA GLY A 403 -2.22 -3.42 -23.13
C GLY A 403 -0.89 -2.96 -22.56
N TRP A 404 -0.91 -2.27 -21.41
CA TRP A 404 0.34 -1.88 -20.72
C TRP A 404 1.04 -3.10 -20.10
N PRO A 405 2.26 -3.49 -20.55
CA PRO A 405 2.89 -4.74 -20.11
C PRO A 405 3.08 -4.82 -18.59
N GLY A 406 3.46 -3.69 -17.96
CA GLY A 406 3.64 -3.63 -16.51
C GLY A 406 2.35 -3.86 -15.73
N HIS A 407 1.20 -3.39 -16.22
CA HIS A 407 -0.09 -3.61 -15.57
C HIS A 407 -0.60 -5.03 -15.83
N GLU A 408 -0.53 -5.52 -17.07
CA GLU A 408 -0.90 -6.90 -17.41
C GLU A 408 -0.11 -7.89 -16.55
N GLY A 409 1.21 -7.70 -16.44
CA GLY A 409 2.05 -8.54 -15.61
C GLY A 409 1.69 -8.47 -14.12
N GLN A 410 1.43 -7.27 -13.60
CA GLN A 410 1.05 -7.09 -12.21
C GLN A 410 -0.28 -7.79 -11.88
N TRP A 411 -1.31 -7.60 -12.69
CA TRP A 411 -2.64 -8.17 -12.44
C TRP A 411 -2.71 -9.68 -12.66
N ARG A 412 -1.84 -10.23 -13.52
CA ARG A 412 -1.75 -11.67 -13.79
C ARG A 412 -0.82 -12.42 -12.85
N GLY A 413 -0.12 -11.72 -11.96
CA GLY A 413 0.80 -12.32 -10.97
C GLY A 413 2.18 -12.66 -11.54
N GLY A 414 2.52 -12.17 -12.73
CA GLY A 414 3.78 -12.42 -13.41
C GLY A 414 3.69 -12.10 -14.91
N TYR A 415 4.81 -12.30 -15.61
CA TYR A 415 4.93 -11.98 -17.04
C TYR A 415 4.83 -13.22 -17.95
N THR A 416 4.53 -14.41 -17.39
CA THR A 416 4.45 -15.66 -18.16
C THR A 416 3.37 -15.59 -19.24
N GLU A 417 2.18 -15.10 -18.88
CA GLU A 417 1.03 -14.92 -19.77
C GLU A 417 1.25 -13.78 -20.75
N VAL A 418 2.00 -12.73 -20.36
CA VAL A 418 2.42 -11.66 -21.27
C VAL A 418 3.31 -12.25 -22.36
N GLY A 419 4.29 -13.07 -21.98
CA GLY A 419 5.12 -13.85 -22.90
C GLY A 419 5.86 -12.98 -23.92
N SER A 420 5.85 -13.40 -25.19
CA SER A 420 6.50 -12.70 -26.31
C SER A 420 5.67 -11.57 -26.90
N ARG A 421 4.46 -11.30 -26.43
CA ARG A 421 3.48 -10.42 -27.11
C ARG A 421 4.02 -9.04 -27.47
N GLU A 422 4.78 -8.41 -26.58
CA GLU A 422 5.38 -7.09 -26.84
C GLU A 422 6.38 -7.15 -28.01
N MET A 423 7.22 -8.18 -28.03
CA MET A 423 8.17 -8.41 -29.12
C MET A 423 7.45 -8.80 -30.41
N ASP A 424 6.41 -9.64 -30.33
CA ASP A 424 5.66 -10.09 -31.49
C ASP A 424 4.88 -8.92 -32.13
N ILE A 425 4.31 -8.00 -31.33
CA ILE A 425 3.69 -6.76 -31.85
C ILE A 425 4.75 -5.89 -32.52
N LYS A 426 5.93 -5.75 -31.91
CA LYS A 426 7.04 -5.02 -32.54
C LYS A 426 7.40 -5.63 -33.90
N GLU A 427 7.55 -6.95 -34.00
CA GLU A 427 7.82 -7.64 -35.27
C GLU A 427 6.71 -7.43 -36.30
N ILE A 428 5.43 -7.44 -35.89
CA ILE A 428 4.30 -7.12 -36.79
C ILE A 428 4.49 -5.76 -37.46
N TYR A 429 4.95 -4.73 -36.73
CA TYR A 429 5.13 -3.39 -37.28
C TYR A 429 6.47 -3.17 -37.98
N THR A 430 7.56 -3.84 -37.57
CA THR A 430 8.92 -3.53 -38.07
C THR A 430 9.47 -4.53 -39.09
N SER A 431 8.94 -5.75 -39.14
CA SER A 431 9.50 -6.79 -40.02
C SER A 431 9.10 -6.60 -41.47
N THR A 432 10.00 -6.96 -42.39
CA THR A 432 9.73 -7.04 -43.83
C THR A 432 9.37 -8.46 -44.28
N ASP A 433 9.43 -9.45 -43.38
CA ASP A 433 9.09 -10.84 -43.67
C ASP A 433 7.59 -11.08 -43.52
N TRP A 434 6.90 -11.18 -44.65
CA TRP A 434 5.46 -11.44 -44.69
C TRP A 434 5.07 -12.76 -44.02
N ILE A 435 5.88 -13.82 -44.12
CA ILE A 435 5.54 -15.13 -43.55
C ILE A 435 5.54 -15.03 -42.02
N LEU A 436 6.53 -14.33 -41.45
CA LEU A 436 6.56 -14.06 -40.02
C LEU A 436 5.35 -13.21 -39.59
N VAL A 437 5.11 -12.08 -40.25
CA VAL A 437 4.03 -11.13 -39.88
C VAL A 437 2.66 -11.78 -39.98
N SER A 438 2.36 -12.49 -41.07
CA SER A 438 1.11 -13.23 -41.25
C SER A 438 0.91 -14.30 -40.17
N SER A 439 1.96 -15.06 -39.81
CA SER A 439 1.86 -16.07 -38.75
C SER A 439 1.57 -15.48 -37.36
N LEU A 440 2.07 -14.27 -37.07
CA LEU A 440 1.80 -13.57 -35.81
C LEU A 440 0.38 -12.99 -35.79
N ILE A 441 -0.09 -12.45 -36.91
CA ILE A 441 -1.47 -11.98 -37.11
C ILE A 441 -2.47 -13.12 -36.87
N GLU A 442 -2.21 -14.30 -37.45
CA GLU A 442 -3.03 -15.50 -37.25
C GLU A 442 -2.96 -15.99 -35.79
N ARG A 443 -1.76 -16.06 -35.20
CA ARG A 443 -1.56 -16.52 -33.81
C ARG A 443 -2.41 -15.74 -32.81
N TYR A 444 -2.56 -14.44 -33.01
CA TYR A 444 -3.33 -13.56 -32.12
C TYR A 444 -4.74 -13.27 -32.61
N ASN A 445 -5.17 -13.89 -33.70
CA ASN A 445 -6.46 -13.64 -34.33
C ASN A 445 -6.72 -12.14 -34.56
N ILE A 446 -5.69 -11.40 -34.99
CA ILE A 446 -5.78 -9.96 -35.25
C ILE A 446 -6.74 -9.75 -36.42
N ARG A 447 -7.73 -8.89 -36.21
CA ARG A 447 -8.68 -8.45 -37.24
C ARG A 447 -8.36 -7.05 -37.73
N TYR A 448 -7.98 -6.14 -36.83
CA TYR A 448 -7.70 -4.75 -37.19
C TYR A 448 -6.24 -4.41 -36.89
N ILE A 449 -5.53 -3.90 -37.88
CA ILE A 449 -4.19 -3.34 -37.71
C ILE A 449 -4.34 -1.83 -37.68
N TYR A 450 -4.19 -1.25 -36.49
CA TYR A 450 -4.25 0.19 -36.31
C TYR A 450 -2.88 0.79 -36.64
N PHE A 451 -2.85 1.83 -37.47
CA PHE A 451 -1.60 2.49 -37.84
C PHE A 451 -1.74 4.00 -37.73
N GLY A 452 -1.31 4.56 -36.60
CA GLY A 452 -1.39 5.99 -36.31
C GLY A 452 -0.08 6.57 -35.76
N PRO A 453 -0.12 7.77 -35.16
CA PRO A 453 1.07 8.50 -34.77
C PRO A 453 1.95 7.76 -33.75
N LEU A 454 1.34 7.04 -32.79
CA LEU A 454 2.10 6.25 -31.82
C LEU A 454 2.82 5.11 -32.51
N GLU A 455 2.15 4.34 -33.36
CA GLU A 455 2.73 3.23 -34.10
C GLU A 455 3.90 3.67 -34.98
N VAL A 456 3.77 4.80 -35.68
CA VAL A 456 4.85 5.41 -36.46
C VAL A 456 6.03 5.81 -35.56
N SER A 457 5.77 6.51 -34.46
CA SER A 457 6.83 7.02 -33.58
C SER A 457 7.56 5.93 -32.80
N THR A 458 6.87 4.85 -32.41
CA THR A 458 7.42 3.75 -31.61
C THR A 458 8.23 2.80 -32.46
N TYR A 459 7.73 2.46 -33.65
CA TYR A 459 8.30 1.40 -34.49
C TYR A 459 9.08 1.92 -35.70
N ASN A 460 8.99 3.22 -36.01
CA ASN A 460 9.56 3.80 -37.23
C ASN A 460 9.15 3.02 -38.49
N ALA A 461 7.89 2.58 -38.51
CA ALA A 461 7.29 1.80 -39.58
C ALA A 461 6.59 2.72 -40.60
N ASP A 462 6.45 2.26 -41.85
CA ASP A 462 5.79 2.99 -42.94
C ASP A 462 4.43 2.40 -43.34
N GLY A 463 4.07 1.24 -42.79
CA GLY A 463 2.82 0.53 -43.08
C GLY A 463 2.75 -0.10 -44.48
N ALA A 464 3.84 -0.07 -45.27
CA ALA A 464 3.84 -0.53 -46.65
C ALA A 464 3.47 -2.01 -46.79
N LEU A 465 3.95 -2.85 -45.85
CA LEU A 465 3.63 -4.27 -45.83
C LEU A 465 2.13 -4.52 -45.64
N PHE A 466 1.46 -3.72 -44.79
CA PHE A 466 0.02 -3.85 -44.56
C PHE A 466 -0.77 -3.40 -45.79
N ALA A 467 -0.40 -2.26 -46.39
CA ALA A 467 -1.03 -1.75 -47.60
C ALA A 467 -0.92 -2.70 -48.80
N ALA A 468 0.15 -3.51 -48.86
CA ALA A 468 0.35 -4.49 -49.92
C ALA A 468 -0.49 -5.77 -49.76
N ASN A 469 -0.89 -6.12 -48.53
CA ASN A 469 -1.48 -7.43 -48.23
C ASN A 469 -2.92 -7.38 -47.69
N PHE A 470 -3.38 -6.24 -47.17
CA PHE A 470 -4.68 -6.12 -46.52
C PHE A 470 -5.51 -4.94 -47.07
N PRO A 471 -6.84 -5.08 -47.12
CA PRO A 471 -7.71 -3.97 -47.46
C PRO A 471 -7.58 -2.83 -46.44
N LEU A 472 -7.35 -1.63 -46.95
CA LEU A 472 -7.50 -0.39 -46.20
C LEU A 472 -8.99 -0.11 -46.00
N VAL A 473 -9.46 -0.19 -44.76
CA VAL A 473 -10.89 -0.05 -44.41
C VAL A 473 -11.25 1.31 -43.82
N TYR A 474 -10.25 2.04 -43.30
CA TYR A 474 -10.39 3.41 -42.84
C TYR A 474 -9.10 4.19 -43.05
N GLN A 475 -9.22 5.47 -43.44
CA GLN A 475 -8.09 6.38 -43.54
C GLN A 475 -8.53 7.83 -43.28
N ASN A 476 -7.71 8.56 -42.53
CA ASN A 476 -7.74 10.02 -42.47
C ASN A 476 -6.29 10.56 -42.52
N ASN A 477 -6.08 11.82 -42.13
CA ASN A 477 -4.78 12.46 -42.26
C ASN A 477 -3.69 11.84 -41.36
N GLY A 478 -4.08 11.23 -40.23
CA GLY A 478 -3.16 10.73 -39.22
C GLY A 478 -3.21 9.23 -38.96
N VAL A 479 -4.28 8.54 -39.40
CA VAL A 479 -4.55 7.14 -39.08
C VAL A 479 -4.98 6.38 -40.32
N SER A 480 -4.45 5.16 -40.44
CA SER A 480 -4.91 4.13 -41.39
C SER A 480 -5.26 2.86 -40.61
N ILE A 481 -6.34 2.18 -41.00
CA ILE A 481 -6.73 0.89 -40.42
C ILE A 481 -6.86 -0.13 -41.54
N TYR A 482 -6.18 -1.26 -41.36
CA TYR A 482 -6.25 -2.40 -42.26
C TYR A 482 -7.04 -3.53 -41.62
N GLU A 483 -7.93 -4.17 -42.38
CA GLU A 483 -8.69 -5.34 -41.91
C GLU A 483 -8.06 -6.63 -42.43
N VAL A 484 -7.93 -7.63 -41.56
CA VAL A 484 -7.47 -8.98 -41.89
C VAL A 484 -8.69 -9.84 -42.24
N PRO A 485 -8.90 -10.22 -43.52
CA PRO A 485 -10.06 -11.00 -43.93
C PRO A 485 -10.08 -12.39 -43.28
N GLY A 486 -11.24 -12.82 -42.79
CA GLY A 486 -11.44 -14.20 -42.30
C GLY A 486 -11.23 -14.41 -40.78
N ASN A 487 -10.62 -13.47 -40.06
CA ASN A 487 -10.42 -13.54 -38.59
C ASN A 487 -11.66 -13.09 -37.77
N GLY A 488 -12.86 -13.19 -38.35
CA GLY A 488 -14.13 -12.77 -37.75
C GLY A 488 -14.83 -13.82 -36.89
N GLY A 489 -14.16 -14.92 -36.52
CA GLY A 489 -14.74 -15.92 -35.61
C GLY A 489 -15.07 -15.29 -34.25
N GLU A 490 -16.16 -15.73 -33.62
CA GLU A 490 -16.63 -15.21 -32.32
C GLU A 490 -15.46 -15.09 -31.34
N VAL A 491 -15.09 -13.84 -31.02
CA VAL A 491 -14.20 -13.57 -29.90
C VAL A 491 -15.02 -13.85 -28.65
N THR A 492 -14.98 -15.09 -28.16
CA THR A 492 -15.61 -15.43 -26.88
C THR A 492 -14.88 -14.67 -25.77
N PRO A 493 -15.60 -13.83 -25.00
CA PRO A 493 -15.00 -12.97 -23.98
C PRO A 493 -14.29 -13.74 -22.85
#